data_AF-A0A2G5VJ63-F1
#
_entry.id   AF-A0A2G5VJ63-F1
#
_cell.length_a   1.000
_cell.length_b   1.000
_cell.length_c   1.000
_cell.angle_alpha   90.00
_cell.angle_beta   90.00
_cell.angle_gamma   90.00
#
_symmetry.space_group_name_H-M   'P 1'
#
loop_
_entity.id
_entity.type
_entity.pdbx_description
1 polymer ?
#
loop_
_entity_poly.entity_id
_entity_poly.type
_entity_poly.pdbx_seq_one_letter_code
_entity_poly.pdbx_strand_id
1 'polypeptide(L)'
;MRLNLLLCLIFYTSGGSINLSIDQKELRGEFHDETRSLVDYEDFSTNLTDYASRRSSDDDKIVPEEQKKQREKAQKNDEVDESDDSSDISEERERDSVDHQHLKSLTAIKPEKHQPVAGVINSAFNDRKTFSCPRTKLELVTGRSVADISPEDITIIAAMGDALATGIGLWPNADIEFRGASFPIGGDSTIDGLITIPNILREFSPKIVGVSHGMGADLPDHQLNVAQTGATTKDLYSQAVELTRRVKKLTEVDYMNEWIMIIITIGTEEICTKCDGPSYDHIKKAIIHLQIELPKALVVLLGPVHVSSFHEQKSNLLKSVKINMAYILNIPIFRNRCQCSRNQTEGFMYDISRKWSRVWKDLQKYVENGETTRPTFGMISYPMVTITSRYPSGLFIRDRPLLNRRGHNYATKWLWNRLIGGDLYNLSSATLSQDNYFCPSVGCPYFRTYANHKKCETLTFDEAKDQELISHNGKTIKTGDHGRFEIVEEPQKKLEEAQKEEQKALLTRQNTRAQSENATSPTGIQLAPMSVGRHKSFLGTIDEKNSDV
;
A
#
# COMPACT_ATOMS: atom_id res chain seq x y z
N MET A 1 29.16 15.02 -52.33
CA MET A 1 29.63 15.09 -50.93
C MET A 1 30.59 16.26 -50.64
N ARG A 2 30.49 17.41 -51.33
CA ARG A 2 31.27 18.64 -51.05
C ARG A 2 30.51 19.91 -51.48
N LEU A 3 29.33 20.15 -50.89
CA LEU A 3 28.66 21.45 -51.04
C LEU A 3 27.82 21.85 -49.82
N ASN A 4 27.38 20.88 -49.00
CA ASN A 4 26.61 21.17 -47.78
C ASN A 4 27.44 21.46 -46.53
N LEU A 5 28.78 21.54 -46.63
CA LEU A 5 29.64 21.89 -45.49
C LEU A 5 30.08 23.36 -45.46
N LEU A 6 29.81 24.14 -46.52
CA LEU A 6 30.28 25.53 -46.62
C LEU A 6 29.26 26.58 -46.15
N LEU A 7 27.98 26.22 -46.00
CA LEU A 7 26.92 27.14 -45.54
C LEU A 7 26.73 27.17 -44.02
N CYS A 8 27.21 26.16 -43.28
CA CYS A 8 27.13 26.14 -41.82
C CYS A 8 28.26 26.92 -41.11
N LEU A 9 29.30 27.36 -41.83
CA LEU A 9 30.44 28.08 -41.24
C LEU A 9 30.39 29.61 -41.42
N ILE A 10 29.35 30.15 -42.08
CA ILE A 10 29.22 31.61 -42.32
C ILE A 10 28.27 32.29 -41.32
N PHE A 11 27.49 31.53 -40.54
CA PHE A 11 26.70 32.10 -39.43
C PHE A 11 27.43 32.09 -38.07
N TYR A 12 28.65 31.56 -38.03
CA TYR A 12 29.56 31.62 -36.88
C TYR A 12 30.67 32.63 -37.15
N THR A 13 30.36 33.94 -37.22
CA THR A 13 31.27 35.06 -36.93
C THR A 13 30.65 36.39 -37.37
N SER A 14 29.69 36.93 -36.63
CA SER A 14 29.42 38.37 -36.57
C SER A 14 28.33 38.68 -35.54
N GLY A 15 28.76 39.04 -34.33
CA GLY A 15 27.87 39.49 -33.27
C GLY A 15 28.67 40.24 -32.21
N GLY A 16 29.12 41.45 -32.58
CA GLY A 16 29.89 42.34 -31.73
C GLY A 16 29.10 42.86 -30.52
N SER A 17 29.83 43.09 -29.45
CA SER A 17 29.42 43.55 -28.13
C SER A 17 28.77 44.94 -28.14
N ILE A 18 27.64 45.09 -27.43
CA ILE A 18 27.22 46.36 -26.83
C ILE A 18 26.72 46.06 -25.40
N ASN A 19 27.40 46.65 -24.42
CA ASN A 19 27.04 46.66 -23.01
C ASN A 19 25.78 47.49 -22.80
N LEU A 20 24.74 46.92 -22.20
CA LEU A 20 23.75 47.65 -21.41
C LEU A 20 23.37 46.84 -20.17
N SER A 21 23.53 47.47 -19.01
CA SER A 21 23.21 46.95 -17.68
C SER A 21 21.72 46.62 -17.55
N ILE A 22 21.39 45.36 -17.24
CA ILE A 22 20.02 44.93 -16.96
C ILE A 22 19.88 44.66 -15.46
N ASP A 23 19.01 45.45 -14.86
CA ASP A 23 18.57 45.38 -13.47
C ASP A 23 17.69 44.14 -13.25
N GLN A 24 17.91 43.44 -12.13
CA GLN A 24 17.49 42.07 -11.89
C GLN A 24 16.07 41.95 -11.30
N LYS A 25 15.13 42.76 -11.79
CA LYS A 25 13.77 42.88 -11.23
C LYS A 25 12.67 42.96 -12.30
N GLU A 26 12.58 41.99 -13.19
CA GLU A 26 11.35 41.83 -13.99
C GLU A 26 11.20 40.40 -14.55
N LEU A 27 10.98 39.43 -13.68
CA LEU A 27 10.36 38.15 -14.02
C LEU A 27 9.52 37.67 -12.82
N ARG A 28 8.57 38.52 -12.42
CA ARG A 28 7.45 38.18 -11.54
C ARG A 28 6.16 38.51 -12.29
N GLY A 29 5.70 37.55 -13.09
CA GLY A 29 4.33 37.52 -13.55
C GLY A 29 3.48 36.81 -12.50
N GLU A 30 3.02 37.56 -11.50
CA GLU A 30 1.93 37.14 -10.63
C GLU A 30 0.62 37.22 -11.44
N PHE A 31 -0.02 36.07 -11.66
CA PHE A 31 -1.44 36.01 -11.91
C PHE A 31 -2.08 35.42 -10.66
N HIS A 32 -2.74 36.27 -9.88
CA HIS A 32 -3.51 35.85 -8.72
C HIS A 32 -4.73 35.04 -9.18
N ASP A 33 -4.75 33.75 -8.86
CA ASP A 33 -5.98 32.96 -8.79
C ASP A 33 -6.24 32.62 -7.31
N GLU A 34 -7.03 33.47 -6.66
CA GLU A 34 -7.53 33.24 -5.31
C GLU A 34 -8.69 32.24 -5.37
N THR A 35 -8.41 30.91 -5.40
CA THR A 35 -9.23 29.84 -4.78
C THR A 35 -8.73 28.43 -5.13
N ARG A 36 -7.66 27.95 -4.47
CA ARG A 36 -7.44 26.54 -4.05
C ARG A 36 -6.01 26.38 -3.52
N SER A 37 -5.82 26.40 -2.21
CA SER A 37 -4.57 25.91 -1.62
C SER A 37 -4.60 24.38 -1.57
N LEU A 38 -3.85 23.78 -2.50
CA LEU A 38 -3.33 22.43 -2.37
C LEU A 38 -2.17 22.51 -1.36
N VAL A 39 -2.24 21.74 -0.28
CA VAL A 39 -1.18 21.68 0.72
C VAL A 39 -0.04 20.87 0.11
N ASP A 40 1.10 21.52 -0.09
CA ASP A 40 2.35 20.86 -0.44
C ASP A 40 2.84 20.02 0.74
N TYR A 41 3.09 18.74 0.47
CA TYR A 41 3.93 17.88 1.31
C TYR A 41 5.38 18.37 1.09
N GLU A 42 5.79 19.39 1.83
CA GLU A 42 7.18 19.85 1.83
C GLU A 42 8.05 18.86 2.59
N ASP A 43 8.94 18.21 1.84
CA ASP A 43 10.10 17.48 2.31
C ASP A 43 11.17 18.51 2.71
N PHE A 44 11.49 18.63 4.00
CA PHE A 44 12.54 19.52 4.55
C PHE A 44 13.98 19.11 4.11
N SER A 45 14.15 18.42 2.99
CA SER A 45 15.40 17.76 2.59
C SER A 45 16.33 18.60 1.70
N THR A 46 15.90 19.77 1.20
CA THR A 46 16.70 20.60 0.29
C THR A 46 17.87 21.34 0.96
N ASN A 47 17.82 21.57 2.28
CA ASN A 47 18.88 22.28 3.01
C ASN A 47 19.98 21.35 3.59
N LEU A 48 19.86 20.02 3.48
CA LEU A 48 20.85 19.09 4.06
C LEU A 48 21.90 18.54 3.08
N THR A 49 21.71 18.70 1.76
CA THR A 49 22.69 18.26 0.76
C THR A 49 24.03 19.00 0.85
N ASP A 50 24.04 20.22 1.39
CA ASP A 50 25.26 21.01 1.56
C ASP A 50 26.05 20.64 2.83
N TYR A 51 25.40 20.00 3.81
CA TYR A 51 26.03 19.56 5.06
C TYR A 51 26.72 18.19 4.94
N ALA A 52 26.17 17.29 4.12
CA ALA A 52 26.74 15.94 3.90
C ALA A 52 28.05 15.98 3.09
N SER A 53 28.22 16.96 2.21
CA SER A 53 29.43 17.11 1.38
C SER A 53 30.66 17.55 2.19
N ARG A 54 30.47 18.16 3.36
CA ARG A 54 31.57 18.69 4.21
C ARG A 54 32.13 17.70 5.22
N ARG A 55 31.52 16.52 5.41
CA ARG A 55 32.02 15.48 6.35
C ARG A 55 32.81 14.34 5.70
N SER A 56 32.94 14.31 4.37
CA SER A 56 33.66 13.23 3.68
C SER A 56 35.19 13.36 3.69
N SER A 57 35.76 14.35 4.39
CA SER A 57 37.20 14.63 4.35
C SER A 57 38.01 14.30 5.61
N ASP A 58 37.42 13.89 6.74
CA ASP A 58 38.17 13.85 8.03
C ASP A 58 38.09 12.57 8.88
N ASP A 59 37.53 11.46 8.41
CA ASP A 59 37.49 10.20 9.19
C ASP A 59 38.41 9.10 8.63
N ASP A 60 39.72 9.37 8.61
CA ASP A 60 40.78 8.34 8.59
C ASP A 60 41.64 8.49 9.85
N LYS A 61 41.23 7.85 10.95
CA LYS A 61 42.07 7.27 12.05
C LYS A 61 41.20 6.92 13.27
N ILE A 62 40.95 5.62 13.48
CA ILE A 62 40.46 5.10 14.77
C ILE A 62 41.41 3.99 15.25
N VAL A 63 41.72 4.04 16.55
CA VAL A 63 42.79 3.29 17.26
C VAL A 63 42.34 1.85 17.62
N PRO A 64 43.25 0.84 17.67
CA PRO A 64 42.88 -0.58 17.74
C PRO A 64 42.33 -1.12 19.08
N GLU A 65 42.21 -0.31 20.13
CA GLU A 65 41.97 -0.82 21.49
C GLU A 65 40.46 -0.95 21.86
N GLU A 66 39.57 -0.26 21.15
CA GLU A 66 38.11 -0.37 21.37
C GLU A 66 37.47 -1.60 20.69
N GLN A 67 38.13 -2.18 19.68
CA GLN A 67 37.62 -3.38 18.99
C GLN A 67 37.74 -4.66 19.83
N LYS A 68 38.65 -4.70 20.81
CA LYS A 68 38.87 -5.90 21.63
C LYS A 68 37.79 -6.06 22.72
N LYS A 69 37.34 -4.96 23.33
CA LYS A 69 36.24 -4.95 24.32
C LYS A 69 34.87 -5.28 23.73
N GLN A 70 34.64 -4.99 22.45
CA GLN A 70 33.39 -5.35 21.78
C GLN A 70 33.35 -6.84 21.38
N ARG A 71 34.50 -7.46 21.07
CA ARG A 71 34.56 -8.89 20.72
C ARG A 71 34.35 -9.82 21.92
N GLU A 72 34.83 -9.45 23.11
CA GLU A 72 34.67 -10.27 24.32
C GLU A 72 33.23 -10.25 24.89
N LYS A 73 32.43 -9.21 24.60
CA LYS A 73 31.00 -9.17 24.98
C LYS A 73 30.09 -9.95 24.02
N ALA A 74 30.48 -10.11 22.76
CA ALA A 74 29.68 -10.85 21.78
C ALA A 74 29.77 -12.37 21.96
N GLN A 75 30.84 -12.87 22.58
CA GLN A 75 31.12 -14.31 22.68
C GLN A 75 30.50 -14.99 23.92
N LYS A 76 29.72 -14.26 24.73
CA LYS A 76 29.16 -14.76 26.00
C LYS A 76 27.64 -14.98 25.98
N ASN A 77 26.98 -14.77 24.83
CA ASN A 77 25.53 -14.86 24.68
C ASN A 77 25.06 -16.06 23.81
N ASP A 78 25.94 -17.01 23.49
CA ASP A 78 25.66 -18.10 22.53
C ASP A 78 25.26 -19.45 23.19
N GLU A 79 24.60 -19.44 24.35
CA GLU A 79 23.93 -20.63 24.88
C GLU A 79 22.58 -20.25 25.51
N VAL A 80 21.50 -20.34 24.74
CA VAL A 80 20.12 -20.43 25.26
C VAL A 80 19.38 -21.48 24.42
N ASP A 81 18.92 -22.52 25.10
CA ASP A 81 18.17 -23.67 24.57
C ASP A 81 16.80 -23.28 23.99
N GLU A 82 16.44 -23.92 22.87
CA GLU A 82 15.15 -23.80 22.20
C GLU A 82 14.07 -24.67 22.86
N SER A 83 13.36 -24.13 23.84
CA SER A 83 12.00 -24.56 24.19
C SER A 83 11.35 -23.56 25.16
N ASP A 84 10.52 -22.65 24.62
CA ASP A 84 9.38 -21.94 25.27
C ASP A 84 9.18 -20.52 24.70
N ASP A 85 8.68 -20.41 23.45
CA ASP A 85 8.42 -19.12 22.76
C ASP A 85 6.99 -18.56 23.03
N SER A 86 6.58 -18.57 24.30
CA SER A 86 5.32 -17.92 24.73
C SER A 86 5.50 -16.74 25.69
N SER A 87 6.70 -16.47 26.19
CA SER A 87 6.95 -15.42 27.19
C SER A 87 7.66 -14.16 26.68
N ASP A 88 8.15 -14.11 25.45
CA ASP A 88 9.05 -13.01 25.00
C ASP A 88 8.41 -11.61 24.84
N ILE A 89 7.09 -11.50 24.99
CA ILE A 89 6.42 -10.18 25.08
C ILE A 89 6.69 -9.54 26.45
N SER A 90 6.88 -10.33 27.52
CA SER A 90 7.18 -9.79 28.85
C SER A 90 8.62 -9.33 28.98
N GLU A 91 9.59 -9.88 28.24
CA GLU A 91 11.00 -9.54 28.46
C GLU A 91 11.39 -8.09 28.07
N GLU A 92 10.72 -7.46 27.09
CA GLU A 92 10.86 -6.00 26.86
C GLU A 92 9.96 -5.17 27.77
N ARG A 93 8.89 -5.77 28.33
CA ARG A 93 7.95 -5.11 29.23
C ARG A 93 8.46 -5.07 30.68
N GLU A 94 9.24 -6.07 31.10
CA GLU A 94 9.83 -6.21 32.42
C GLU A 94 11.17 -5.50 32.56
N ARG A 95 11.94 -5.33 31.45
CA ARG A 95 13.22 -4.60 31.49
C ARG A 95 13.07 -3.08 31.62
N ASP A 96 11.89 -2.54 31.30
CA ASP A 96 11.56 -1.11 31.33
C ASP A 96 10.37 -0.81 32.27
N SER A 97 10.45 -1.26 33.53
CA SER A 97 9.55 -0.74 34.56
C SER A 97 9.84 0.75 34.80
N VAL A 98 8.79 1.59 34.84
CA VAL A 98 8.71 3.07 35.04
C VAL A 98 8.63 3.83 33.68
N ASP A 99 7.57 4.57 33.29
CA ASP A 99 6.78 5.58 34.02
C ASP A 99 5.38 5.82 33.38
N HIS A 100 4.36 6.13 34.18
CA HIS A 100 3.00 6.52 33.75
C HIS A 100 2.92 7.96 33.19
N GLN A 101 4.04 8.55 32.75
CA GLN A 101 4.10 9.96 32.34
C GLN A 101 3.71 10.23 30.88
N HIS A 102 3.61 9.21 30.02
CA HIS A 102 3.40 9.46 28.59
C HIS A 102 1.97 9.93 28.23
N LEU A 103 0.96 9.61 29.06
CA LEU A 103 -0.38 10.18 28.89
C LEU A 103 -0.43 11.68 29.24
N LYS A 104 0.42 12.14 30.18
CA LYS A 104 0.44 13.56 30.60
C LYS A 104 1.03 14.48 29.54
N SER A 105 1.96 13.99 28.71
CA SER A 105 2.55 14.80 27.63
C SER A 105 1.58 15.03 26.47
N LEU A 106 0.63 14.12 26.23
CA LEU A 106 -0.40 14.29 25.18
C LEU A 106 -1.53 15.25 25.63
N THR A 107 -1.83 15.31 26.93
CA THR A 107 -2.77 16.30 27.50
C THR A 107 -2.19 17.71 27.66
N ALA A 108 -0.88 17.90 27.48
CA ALA A 108 -0.18 19.17 27.73
C ALA A 108 0.01 20.05 26.48
N ILE A 109 -0.66 19.75 25.38
CA ILE A 109 -0.67 20.63 24.20
C ILE A 109 -1.64 21.78 24.51
N LYS A 110 -1.09 22.95 24.86
CA LYS A 110 -1.89 24.19 24.91
C LYS A 110 -2.50 24.43 23.52
N PRO A 111 -3.78 24.80 23.42
CA PRO A 111 -4.41 25.11 22.14
C PRO A 111 -3.78 26.40 21.58
N GLU A 112 -2.81 26.26 20.67
CA GLU A 112 -2.51 27.32 19.73
C GLU A 112 -3.65 27.44 18.73
N LYS A 113 -3.99 28.68 18.38
CA LYS A 113 -5.25 29.13 17.75
C LYS A 113 -5.61 28.55 16.37
N HIS A 114 -4.94 27.50 15.88
CA HIS A 114 -5.19 26.91 14.55
C HIS A 114 -5.15 25.37 14.51
N GLN A 115 -5.25 24.67 15.64
CA GLN A 115 -5.41 23.21 15.59
C GLN A 115 -6.83 22.83 15.11
N PRO A 116 -6.97 22.02 14.04
CA PRO A 116 -8.26 21.45 13.70
C PRO A 116 -8.72 20.56 14.86
N VAL A 117 -9.92 20.82 15.37
CA VAL A 117 -10.58 20.11 16.49
C VAL A 117 -10.58 18.58 16.32
N ALA A 118 -10.41 18.10 15.09
CA ALA A 118 -10.45 16.70 14.71
C ALA A 118 -9.18 15.90 15.06
N GLY A 119 -8.56 16.00 16.25
CA GLY A 119 -7.22 15.42 16.43
C GLY A 119 -6.85 14.73 17.74
N VAL A 120 -7.51 15.04 18.85
CA VAL A 120 -6.97 14.63 20.15
C VAL A 120 -7.21 13.14 20.41
N ILE A 121 -6.12 12.36 20.55
CA ILE A 121 -6.18 10.97 21.00
C ILE A 121 -6.42 10.98 22.52
N ASN A 122 -7.64 10.68 22.92
CA ASN A 122 -8.07 10.78 24.32
C ASN A 122 -7.92 9.46 25.09
N SER A 123 -7.84 8.33 24.39
CA SER A 123 -7.78 7.00 24.99
C SER A 123 -7.02 6.00 24.11
N ALA A 124 -6.53 4.95 24.74
CA ALA A 124 -5.79 3.87 24.11
C ALA A 124 -5.95 2.56 24.89
N PHE A 125 -5.63 1.42 24.27
CA PHE A 125 -5.75 0.08 24.84
C PHE A 125 -4.56 -0.79 24.45
N ASN A 126 -4.38 -1.93 25.12
CA ASN A 126 -3.28 -2.85 24.85
C ASN A 126 -3.72 -4.28 24.53
N ASP A 127 -4.88 -4.65 25.02
CA ASP A 127 -5.43 -6.00 24.97
C ASP A 127 -6.96 -5.93 25.11
N ARG A 128 -7.61 -7.08 25.13
CA ARG A 128 -9.07 -7.14 25.24
C ARG A 128 -9.58 -6.64 26.59
N LYS A 129 -8.82 -6.85 27.67
CA LYS A 129 -9.22 -6.46 29.03
C LYS A 129 -9.18 -4.95 29.23
N THR A 130 -8.27 -4.27 28.54
CA THR A 130 -8.07 -2.82 28.57
C THR A 130 -8.84 -2.09 27.47
N PHE A 131 -9.55 -2.81 26.60
CA PHE A 131 -10.34 -2.21 25.54
C PHE A 131 -11.49 -1.36 26.14
N SER A 132 -11.44 -0.05 25.91
CA SER A 132 -12.43 0.92 26.40
C SER A 132 -12.70 2.03 25.39
N CYS A 133 -12.54 1.73 24.10
CA CYS A 133 -12.77 2.71 23.04
C CYS A 133 -14.27 3.02 22.89
N PRO A 134 -14.64 4.27 22.54
CA PRO A 134 -16.03 4.64 22.29
C PRO A 134 -16.56 3.90 21.06
N ARG A 135 -17.83 3.49 21.14
CA ARG A 135 -18.58 2.92 20.02
C ARG A 135 -19.54 3.99 19.52
N THR A 136 -19.45 4.31 18.23
CA THR A 136 -20.13 5.46 17.64
C THR A 136 -21.33 5.07 16.80
N LYS A 137 -21.43 3.80 16.38
CA LYS A 137 -22.55 3.31 15.56
C LYS A 137 -23.92 3.38 16.26
N LEU A 138 -23.93 3.49 17.60
CA LEU A 138 -25.17 3.64 18.39
C LEU A 138 -25.71 5.08 18.37
N GLU A 139 -24.85 6.07 18.18
CA GLU A 139 -25.20 7.50 18.35
C GLU A 139 -25.09 8.29 17.03
N LEU A 140 -24.18 7.87 16.15
CA LEU A 140 -23.83 8.57 14.92
C LEU A 140 -24.25 7.79 13.68
N VAL A 141 -24.66 8.53 12.66
CA VAL A 141 -24.84 8.03 11.30
C VAL A 141 -23.46 7.90 10.65
N THR A 142 -23.05 6.67 10.38
CA THR A 142 -21.71 6.33 9.89
C THR A 142 -21.80 5.49 8.60
N GLY A 143 -20.67 5.33 7.91
CA GLY A 143 -20.55 4.43 6.77
C GLY A 143 -21.34 4.84 5.53
N ARG A 144 -21.68 6.13 5.36
CA ARG A 144 -22.30 6.63 4.11
C ARG A 144 -21.26 6.93 3.04
N SER A 145 -20.06 7.29 3.47
CA SER A 145 -18.93 7.67 2.64
C SER A 145 -17.59 7.33 3.30
N VAL A 146 -16.49 7.54 2.59
CA VAL A 146 -15.14 7.40 3.14
C VAL A 146 -14.78 8.50 4.15
N ALA A 147 -15.55 9.58 4.24
CA ALA A 147 -15.33 10.62 5.23
C ALA A 147 -15.86 10.23 6.62
N ASP A 148 -16.90 9.39 6.69
CA ASP A 148 -17.60 9.00 7.92
C ASP A 148 -17.57 7.49 8.19
N ILE A 149 -16.53 6.80 7.70
CA ILE A 149 -16.32 5.37 7.89
C ILE A 149 -15.60 5.09 9.22
N SER A 150 -16.31 4.45 10.14
CA SER A 150 -15.79 4.04 11.44
C SER A 150 -15.22 2.61 11.41
N PRO A 151 -14.41 2.20 12.41
CA PRO A 151 -14.04 0.79 12.58
C PRO A 151 -15.23 -0.18 12.66
N GLU A 152 -16.39 0.28 13.13
CA GLU A 152 -17.62 -0.53 13.25
C GLU A 152 -18.35 -0.74 11.92
N ASP A 153 -17.95 -0.03 10.86
CA ASP A 153 -18.56 -0.15 9.52
C ASP A 153 -17.88 -1.21 8.65
N ILE A 154 -16.68 -1.64 9.02
CA ILE A 154 -15.94 -2.66 8.27
C ILE A 154 -16.52 -4.04 8.58
N THR A 155 -17.15 -4.63 7.56
CA THR A 155 -17.75 -5.97 7.64
C THR A 155 -16.91 -7.00 6.89
N ILE A 156 -16.23 -6.59 5.82
CA ILE A 156 -15.39 -7.46 5.00
C ILE A 156 -13.95 -6.97 5.09
N ILE A 157 -13.01 -7.90 5.32
CA ILE A 157 -11.58 -7.60 5.27
C ILE A 157 -10.89 -8.49 4.24
N ALA A 158 -9.98 -7.90 3.48
CA ALA A 158 -9.24 -8.61 2.43
C ALA A 158 -7.79 -8.14 2.36
N ALA A 159 -6.94 -8.99 1.80
CA ALA A 159 -5.53 -8.67 1.57
C ALA A 159 -5.08 -9.03 0.16
N MET A 160 -4.23 -8.17 -0.39
CA MET A 160 -3.46 -8.38 -1.61
C MET A 160 -2.01 -8.03 -1.31
N GLY A 161 -1.08 -8.51 -2.14
CA GLY A 161 0.31 -8.10 -2.05
C GLY A 161 1.32 -9.22 -2.20
N ASP A 162 2.46 -9.00 -1.55
CA ASP A 162 3.64 -9.85 -1.54
C ASP A 162 3.74 -10.75 -0.28
N ALA A 163 4.95 -11.27 -0.04
CA ALA A 163 5.30 -12.13 1.08
C ALA A 163 4.83 -11.61 2.44
N LEU A 164 4.83 -10.30 2.67
CA LEU A 164 4.42 -9.74 3.97
C LEU A 164 2.95 -10.04 4.27
N ALA A 165 2.06 -9.94 3.27
CA ALA A 165 0.65 -10.27 3.46
C ALA A 165 0.39 -11.78 3.54
N THR A 166 1.29 -12.63 3.04
CA THR A 166 1.15 -14.08 3.16
C THR A 166 1.46 -14.61 4.57
N GLY A 167 2.20 -13.84 5.39
CA GLY A 167 2.68 -14.32 6.68
C GLY A 167 3.81 -15.36 6.57
N ILE A 168 4.47 -15.47 5.41
CA ILE A 168 5.68 -16.28 5.31
C ILE A 168 6.76 -15.73 6.23
N GLY A 169 7.36 -16.62 7.02
CA GLY A 169 8.33 -16.24 8.03
C GLY A 169 7.80 -16.10 9.45
N LEU A 170 6.49 -16.21 9.65
CA LEU A 170 5.91 -16.33 10.99
C LEU A 170 6.22 -17.69 11.64
N TRP A 171 6.51 -18.71 10.83
CA TRP A 171 7.05 -19.98 11.29
C TRP A 171 8.55 -20.04 10.93
N PRO A 172 9.48 -19.85 11.87
CA PRO A 172 10.91 -19.67 11.55
C PRO A 172 11.55 -20.91 10.93
N ASN A 173 11.07 -22.10 11.32
CA ASN A 173 11.69 -23.39 10.97
C ASN A 173 11.14 -24.02 9.68
N ALA A 174 10.20 -23.36 9.00
CA ALA A 174 9.60 -23.87 7.78
C ALA A 174 9.23 -22.71 6.86
N ASP A 175 9.42 -22.89 5.56
CA ASP A 175 9.05 -21.89 4.58
C ASP A 175 7.56 -22.03 4.19
N ILE A 176 6.70 -21.96 5.21
CA ILE A 176 5.24 -22.09 5.08
C ILE A 176 4.61 -20.72 5.31
N GLU A 177 3.61 -20.40 4.50
CA GLU A 177 2.82 -19.17 4.64
C GLU A 177 1.82 -19.34 5.79
N PHE A 178 2.02 -18.62 6.90
CA PHE A 178 1.08 -18.63 8.02
C PHE A 178 0.02 -17.55 7.84
N ARG A 179 -0.92 -17.81 6.93
CA ARG A 179 -1.98 -16.87 6.53
C ARG A 179 -2.82 -16.41 7.72
N GLY A 180 -3.19 -17.34 8.59
CA GLY A 180 -3.98 -17.07 9.79
C GLY A 180 -3.28 -16.25 10.86
N ALA A 181 -1.96 -16.08 10.75
CA ALA A 181 -1.18 -15.22 11.63
C ALA A 181 -0.65 -13.93 10.96
N SER A 182 -0.94 -13.75 9.66
CA SER A 182 -0.46 -12.59 8.90
C SER A 182 -1.04 -11.27 9.43
N PHE A 183 -0.19 -10.26 9.55
CA PHE A 183 -0.54 -8.95 10.12
C PHE A 183 -1.76 -8.26 9.46
N PRO A 184 -1.98 -8.34 8.12
CA PRO A 184 -3.08 -7.63 7.48
C PRO A 184 -4.43 -8.24 7.84
N ILE A 185 -4.59 -9.57 7.70
CA ILE A 185 -5.91 -10.21 7.84
C ILE A 185 -5.91 -11.59 8.51
N GLY A 186 -4.89 -11.98 9.25
CA GLY A 186 -4.86 -13.24 10.01
C GLY A 186 -5.81 -13.22 11.22
N GLY A 187 -6.54 -14.31 11.47
CA GLY A 187 -7.53 -14.37 12.57
C GLY A 187 -7.51 -15.62 13.43
N ASP A 188 -6.40 -16.36 13.48
CA ASP A 188 -6.28 -17.60 14.29
C ASP A 188 -6.22 -17.38 15.81
N SER A 189 -6.23 -16.13 16.26
CA SER A 189 -6.28 -15.79 17.68
C SER A 189 -7.15 -14.57 17.94
N THR A 190 -7.19 -14.11 19.19
CA THR A 190 -7.70 -12.78 19.58
C THR A 190 -6.54 -11.81 19.74
N ILE A 191 -6.85 -10.52 19.99
CA ILE A 191 -5.82 -9.50 20.25
C ILE A 191 -4.89 -9.85 21.43
N ASP A 192 -5.33 -10.70 22.36
CA ASP A 192 -4.54 -11.13 23.53
C ASP A 192 -3.41 -12.10 23.16
N GLY A 193 -3.58 -12.88 22.07
CA GLY A 193 -2.61 -13.89 21.64
C GLY A 193 -1.84 -13.47 20.39
N LEU A 194 -2.55 -12.96 19.38
CA LEU A 194 -1.97 -12.50 18.14
C LEU A 194 -2.59 -11.17 17.71
N ILE A 195 -1.76 -10.16 17.51
CA ILE A 195 -2.22 -8.83 17.14
C ILE A 195 -2.18 -8.71 15.61
N THR A 196 -3.37 -8.72 15.01
CA THR A 196 -3.60 -8.45 13.59
C THR A 196 -4.69 -7.39 13.44
N ILE A 197 -4.81 -6.77 12.26
CA ILE A 197 -5.87 -5.77 12.03
C ILE A 197 -7.28 -6.33 12.28
N PRO A 198 -7.70 -7.51 11.78
CA PRO A 198 -9.03 -8.02 12.07
C PRO A 198 -9.24 -8.34 13.56
N ASN A 199 -8.19 -8.73 14.29
CA ASN A 199 -8.32 -8.97 15.73
C ASN A 199 -8.56 -7.69 16.52
N ILE A 200 -7.99 -6.56 16.07
CA ILE A 200 -8.32 -5.24 16.64
C ILE A 200 -9.74 -4.83 16.23
N LEU A 201 -10.09 -4.95 14.95
CA LEU A 201 -11.42 -4.58 14.45
C LEU A 201 -12.55 -5.38 15.12
N ARG A 202 -12.30 -6.65 15.48
CA ARG A 202 -13.25 -7.52 16.19
C ARG A 202 -13.71 -6.97 17.54
N GLU A 203 -12.92 -6.12 18.19
CA GLU A 203 -13.32 -5.45 19.43
C GLU A 203 -14.36 -4.33 19.19
N PHE A 204 -14.39 -3.78 17.98
CA PHE A 204 -15.38 -2.80 17.52
C PHE A 204 -16.60 -3.50 16.87
N SER A 205 -16.36 -4.40 15.91
CA SER A 205 -17.40 -5.14 15.18
C SER A 205 -17.11 -6.64 15.22
N PRO A 206 -17.92 -7.46 15.92
CA PRO A 206 -17.65 -8.90 16.04
C PRO A 206 -17.89 -9.68 14.73
N LYS A 207 -18.61 -9.10 13.76
CA LYS A 207 -19.01 -9.77 12.51
C LYS A 207 -18.11 -9.32 11.35
N ILE A 208 -16.89 -9.85 11.30
CA ILE A 208 -15.94 -9.62 10.21
C ILE A 208 -15.73 -10.92 9.43
N VAL A 209 -15.91 -10.85 8.12
CA VAL A 209 -15.67 -11.97 7.19
C VAL A 209 -14.46 -11.71 6.29
N GLY A 210 -13.96 -12.75 5.63
CA GLY A 210 -12.78 -12.66 4.75
C GLY A 210 -11.43 -12.86 5.44
N VAL A 211 -11.45 -13.02 6.76
CA VAL A 211 -10.28 -13.27 7.61
C VAL A 211 -9.57 -14.57 7.21
N SER A 212 -8.24 -14.56 7.25
CA SER A 212 -7.41 -15.73 6.97
C SER A 212 -7.27 -16.64 8.19
N HIS A 213 -7.20 -17.94 7.92
CA HIS A 213 -7.01 -18.98 8.93
C HIS A 213 -6.04 -20.05 8.45
N GLY A 214 -5.24 -20.59 9.37
CA GLY A 214 -4.33 -21.69 9.10
C GLY A 214 -3.12 -21.31 8.26
N MET A 215 -2.58 -22.30 7.57
CA MET A 215 -1.31 -22.25 6.85
C MET A 215 -1.46 -22.73 5.41
N GLY A 216 -0.55 -22.28 4.54
CA GLY A 216 -0.50 -22.66 3.13
C GLY A 216 -0.96 -21.57 2.18
N ALA A 217 -0.67 -21.76 0.89
CA ALA A 217 -1.01 -20.81 -0.17
C ALA A 217 -2.46 -20.97 -0.67
N ASP A 218 -2.98 -22.19 -0.65
CA ASP A 218 -4.32 -22.51 -1.14
C ASP A 218 -5.36 -22.25 -0.05
N LEU A 219 -5.90 -21.03 -0.06
CA LEU A 219 -6.97 -20.62 0.84
C LEU A 219 -8.37 -20.83 0.23
N PRO A 220 -9.35 -21.29 1.03
CA PRO A 220 -10.75 -21.35 0.62
C PRO A 220 -11.28 -20.00 0.09
N ASP A 221 -12.30 -20.04 -0.78
CA ASP A 221 -12.86 -18.84 -1.43
C ASP A 221 -13.41 -17.79 -0.42
N HIS A 222 -13.82 -18.20 0.79
CA HIS A 222 -14.31 -17.29 1.83
C HIS A 222 -13.19 -16.55 2.59
N GLN A 223 -11.92 -16.96 2.42
CA GLN A 223 -10.77 -16.24 2.96
C GLN A 223 -10.16 -15.36 1.86
N LEU A 224 -10.08 -14.07 2.13
CA LEU A 224 -9.85 -13.04 1.11
C LEU A 224 -8.39 -12.54 1.09
N ASN A 225 -7.45 -13.37 1.53
CA ASN A 225 -6.03 -13.10 1.35
C ASN A 225 -5.56 -13.73 0.05
N VAL A 226 -5.49 -12.91 -1.01
CA VAL A 226 -5.04 -13.33 -2.33
C VAL A 226 -3.59 -12.92 -2.61
N ALA A 227 -2.87 -12.46 -1.58
CA ALA A 227 -1.46 -12.10 -1.69
C ALA A 227 -0.60 -13.33 -2.06
N GLN A 228 0.53 -13.11 -2.71
CA GLN A 228 1.40 -14.19 -3.16
C GLN A 228 2.86 -13.88 -2.83
N THR A 229 3.57 -14.86 -2.28
CA THR A 229 5.01 -14.73 -2.05
C THR A 229 5.73 -14.44 -3.37
N GLY A 230 6.60 -13.43 -3.37
CA GLY A 230 7.35 -13.02 -4.56
C GLY A 230 6.60 -12.09 -5.52
N ALA A 231 5.34 -11.72 -5.21
CA ALA A 231 4.58 -10.79 -6.04
C ALA A 231 5.23 -9.40 -6.08
N THR A 232 5.01 -8.72 -7.21
CA THR A 232 5.46 -7.35 -7.49
C THR A 232 4.29 -6.52 -8.01
N THR A 233 4.47 -5.21 -8.23
CA THR A 233 3.38 -4.34 -8.68
C THR A 233 2.62 -4.85 -9.91
N LYS A 234 3.28 -5.56 -10.84
CA LYS A 234 2.66 -6.16 -12.03
C LYS A 234 1.59 -7.21 -11.73
N ASP A 235 1.69 -7.88 -10.58
CA ASP A 235 0.85 -9.03 -10.20
C ASP A 235 -0.44 -8.59 -9.49
N LEU A 236 -0.53 -7.31 -9.08
CA LEU A 236 -1.67 -6.76 -8.36
C LEU A 236 -2.98 -6.83 -9.14
N TYR A 237 -2.94 -6.67 -10.47
CA TYR A 237 -4.16 -6.73 -11.27
C TYR A 237 -4.79 -8.13 -11.23
N SER A 238 -3.99 -9.19 -11.41
CA SER A 238 -4.48 -10.57 -11.29
C SER A 238 -5.02 -10.87 -9.89
N GLN A 239 -4.37 -10.34 -8.84
CA GLN A 239 -4.87 -10.48 -7.48
C GLN A 239 -6.20 -9.72 -7.28
N ALA A 240 -6.37 -8.53 -7.85
CA ALA A 240 -7.63 -7.79 -7.77
C ALA A 240 -8.79 -8.53 -8.46
N VAL A 241 -8.52 -9.15 -9.62
CA VAL A 241 -9.49 -9.99 -10.33
C VAL A 241 -9.89 -11.20 -9.47
N GLU A 242 -8.92 -11.91 -8.89
CA GLU A 242 -9.19 -13.05 -8.02
C GLU A 242 -9.93 -12.65 -6.74
N LEU A 243 -9.56 -11.53 -6.11
CA LEU A 243 -10.23 -11.01 -4.92
C LEU A 243 -11.70 -10.70 -5.20
N THR A 244 -11.97 -9.94 -6.27
CA THR A 244 -13.35 -9.57 -6.62
C THR A 244 -14.19 -10.79 -6.99
N ARG A 245 -13.59 -11.82 -7.63
CA ARG A 245 -14.25 -13.11 -7.85
C ARG A 245 -14.64 -13.80 -6.54
N ARG A 246 -13.78 -13.78 -5.51
CA ARG A 246 -14.07 -14.37 -4.19
C ARG A 246 -15.11 -13.58 -3.42
N VAL A 247 -14.99 -12.25 -3.39
CA VAL A 247 -15.95 -11.35 -2.74
C VAL A 247 -17.37 -11.57 -3.26
N LYS A 248 -17.53 -11.71 -4.58
CA LYS A 248 -18.83 -11.99 -5.22
C LYS A 248 -19.44 -13.35 -4.87
N LYS A 249 -18.65 -14.27 -4.32
CA LYS A 249 -19.08 -15.61 -3.89
C LYS A 249 -19.41 -15.69 -2.41
N LEU A 250 -19.17 -14.62 -1.63
CA LEU A 250 -19.54 -14.59 -0.23
C LEU A 250 -21.06 -14.70 -0.11
N THR A 251 -21.50 -15.56 0.80
CA THR A 251 -22.94 -15.79 1.05
C THR A 251 -23.36 -15.28 2.43
N GLU A 252 -22.38 -15.07 3.31
CA GLU A 252 -22.57 -14.65 4.69
C GLU A 252 -22.89 -13.15 4.83
N VAL A 253 -22.55 -12.37 3.79
CA VAL A 253 -22.67 -10.91 3.74
C VAL A 253 -23.05 -10.44 2.35
N ASP A 254 -23.80 -9.34 2.28
CA ASP A 254 -24.08 -8.67 1.03
C ASP A 254 -23.00 -7.63 0.71
N TYR A 255 -22.01 -8.04 -0.08
CA TYR A 255 -20.89 -7.17 -0.45
C TYR A 255 -21.33 -5.90 -1.20
N MET A 256 -22.56 -5.83 -1.72
CA MET A 256 -23.05 -4.64 -2.41
C MET A 256 -23.36 -3.49 -1.44
N ASN A 257 -23.71 -3.82 -0.19
CA ASN A 257 -24.15 -2.86 0.81
C ASN A 257 -23.16 -2.68 1.96
N GLU A 258 -22.25 -3.64 2.15
CA GLU A 258 -21.27 -3.67 3.22
C GLU A 258 -19.93 -3.04 2.81
N TRP A 259 -19.21 -2.44 3.76
CA TRP A 259 -17.87 -1.92 3.49
C TRP A 259 -16.82 -3.04 3.52
N ILE A 260 -15.95 -3.02 2.50
CA ILE A 260 -14.73 -3.82 2.48
C ILE A 260 -13.48 -2.96 2.74
N MET A 261 -12.65 -3.38 3.71
CA MET A 261 -11.30 -2.87 3.87
C MET A 261 -10.32 -3.80 3.15
N ILE A 262 -9.56 -3.26 2.19
CA ILE A 262 -8.57 -4.02 1.41
C ILE A 262 -7.18 -3.52 1.77
N ILE A 263 -6.38 -4.35 2.43
CA ILE A 263 -5.00 -4.00 2.78
C ILE A 263 -4.06 -4.58 1.72
N ILE A 264 -3.39 -3.71 0.98
CA ILE A 264 -2.46 -4.08 -0.09
C ILE A 264 -1.04 -3.84 0.41
N THR A 265 -0.22 -4.88 0.55
CA THR A 265 1.20 -4.73 0.93
C THR A 265 2.10 -5.16 -0.22
N ILE A 266 2.73 -4.21 -0.89
CA ILE A 266 3.52 -4.52 -2.08
C ILE A 266 4.84 -3.75 -2.10
N GLY A 267 5.84 -4.36 -2.72
CA GLY A 267 7.07 -3.68 -3.10
C GLY A 267 8.30 -4.06 -2.30
N THR A 268 8.15 -4.84 -1.24
CA THR A 268 9.31 -5.35 -0.50
C THR A 268 10.16 -6.23 -1.43
N GLU A 269 9.52 -7.01 -2.30
CA GLU A 269 10.24 -7.82 -3.29
C GLU A 269 10.92 -6.97 -4.38
N GLU A 270 10.28 -5.90 -4.85
CA GLU A 270 10.88 -4.99 -5.84
C GLU A 270 12.07 -4.22 -5.27
N ILE A 271 11.92 -3.60 -4.10
CA ILE A 271 12.99 -2.78 -3.51
C ILE A 271 14.15 -3.64 -3.02
N CYS A 272 13.87 -4.80 -2.41
CA CYS A 272 14.89 -5.60 -1.77
C CYS A 272 15.60 -6.49 -2.79
N THR A 273 14.83 -7.27 -3.54
CA THR A 273 15.36 -8.31 -4.43
C THR A 273 15.80 -7.72 -5.78
N LYS A 274 15.07 -6.74 -6.31
CA LYS A 274 15.34 -6.16 -7.65
C LYS A 274 15.97 -4.76 -7.64
N CYS A 275 15.90 -4.05 -6.52
CA CYS A 275 16.27 -2.62 -6.43
C CYS A 275 15.49 -1.70 -7.37
N ASP A 276 14.25 -2.07 -7.68
CA ASP A 276 13.42 -1.35 -8.64
C ASP A 276 12.41 -0.40 -7.97
N GLY A 277 11.98 0.59 -8.74
CA GLY A 277 10.83 1.44 -8.39
C GLY A 277 9.50 0.79 -8.73
N PRO A 278 8.38 1.31 -8.22
CA PRO A 278 7.07 0.75 -8.51
C PRO A 278 6.59 1.15 -9.90
N SER A 279 5.68 0.36 -10.47
CA SER A 279 4.94 0.74 -11.68
C SER A 279 3.62 1.42 -11.32
N TYR A 280 3.51 2.71 -11.64
CA TYR A 280 2.25 3.47 -11.50
C TYR A 280 1.10 2.80 -12.27
N ASP A 281 1.33 2.43 -13.54
CA ASP A 281 0.27 1.87 -14.40
C ASP A 281 -0.25 0.52 -13.92
N HIS A 282 0.62 -0.37 -13.43
CA HIS A 282 0.18 -1.66 -12.90
C HIS A 282 -0.68 -1.51 -11.64
N ILE A 283 -0.25 -0.65 -10.70
CA ILE A 283 -1.02 -0.40 -9.48
C ILE A 283 -2.34 0.29 -9.84
N LYS A 284 -2.31 1.34 -10.67
CA LYS A 284 -3.50 2.05 -11.14
C LYS A 284 -4.50 1.11 -11.79
N LYS A 285 -4.04 0.18 -12.64
CA LYS A 285 -4.91 -0.82 -13.28
C LYS A 285 -5.63 -1.71 -12.25
N ALA A 286 -4.93 -2.14 -11.21
CA ALA A 286 -5.54 -2.92 -10.12
C ALA A 286 -6.57 -2.10 -9.32
N ILE A 287 -6.24 -0.84 -8.99
CA ILE A 287 -7.14 0.06 -8.26
C ILE A 287 -8.40 0.36 -9.07
N ILE A 288 -8.27 0.65 -10.38
CA ILE A 288 -9.42 0.85 -11.28
C ILE A 288 -10.32 -0.38 -11.28
N HIS A 289 -9.74 -1.59 -11.35
CA HIS A 289 -10.51 -2.83 -11.30
C HIS A 289 -11.32 -2.94 -9.99
N LEU A 290 -10.69 -2.69 -8.84
CA LEU A 290 -11.38 -2.68 -7.55
C LEU A 290 -12.49 -1.61 -7.50
N GLN A 291 -12.23 -0.43 -8.06
CA GLN A 291 -13.19 0.68 -8.10
C GLN A 291 -14.39 0.38 -9.00
N ILE A 292 -14.22 -0.39 -10.07
CA ILE A 292 -15.34 -0.83 -10.92
C ILE A 292 -16.16 -1.91 -10.22
N GLU A 293 -15.49 -2.90 -9.62
CA GLU A 293 -16.14 -4.13 -9.16
C GLU A 293 -16.72 -4.05 -7.73
N LEU A 294 -16.24 -3.12 -6.90
CA LEU A 294 -16.62 -3.03 -5.49
C LEU A 294 -17.34 -1.71 -5.18
N PRO A 295 -18.62 -1.74 -4.78
CA PRO A 295 -19.40 -0.51 -4.60
C PRO A 295 -18.94 0.31 -3.40
N LYS A 296 -18.55 -0.33 -2.29
CA LYS A 296 -18.10 0.31 -1.05
C LYS A 296 -16.76 -0.24 -0.56
N ALA A 297 -15.67 0.48 -0.78
CA ALA A 297 -14.34 0.00 -0.40
C ALA A 297 -13.43 1.09 0.16
N LEU A 298 -12.70 0.74 1.22
CA LEU A 298 -11.55 1.50 1.72
C LEU A 298 -10.28 0.70 1.44
N VAL A 299 -9.47 1.18 0.49
CA VAL A 299 -8.20 0.57 0.13
C VAL A 299 -7.07 1.17 0.97
N VAL A 300 -6.30 0.33 1.64
CA VAL A 300 -5.11 0.73 2.39
C VAL A 300 -3.89 0.24 1.62
N LEU A 301 -3.23 1.14 0.88
CA LEU A 301 -2.10 0.81 0.01
C LEU A 301 -0.77 1.05 0.73
N LEU A 302 -0.10 -0.04 1.07
CA LEU A 302 1.17 -0.07 1.78
C LEU A 302 2.31 -0.40 0.83
N GLY A 303 3.31 0.47 0.83
CA GLY A 303 4.55 0.23 0.12
C GLY A 303 5.51 -0.71 0.86
N PRO A 304 6.80 -0.71 0.49
CA PRO A 304 7.78 -1.65 1.01
C PRO A 304 8.00 -1.48 2.51
N VAL A 305 8.34 -2.57 3.19
CA VAL A 305 8.72 -2.53 4.60
C VAL A 305 10.04 -1.78 4.75
N HIS A 306 10.09 -0.82 5.67
CA HIS A 306 11.29 -0.10 6.08
C HIS A 306 11.53 -0.31 7.56
N VAL A 307 12.47 -1.17 7.91
CA VAL A 307 12.84 -1.37 9.32
C VAL A 307 14.05 -0.50 9.64
N SER A 308 13.99 0.22 10.74
CA SER A 308 15.08 1.08 11.21
C SER A 308 15.25 1.06 12.72
N SER A 309 16.44 1.47 13.19
CA SER A 309 16.70 1.63 14.63
C SER A 309 16.04 2.88 15.20
N PHE A 310 15.86 3.90 14.36
CA PHE A 310 15.24 5.18 14.70
C PHE A 310 14.59 5.78 13.44
N HIS A 311 13.67 6.74 13.64
CA HIS A 311 12.82 7.26 12.56
C HIS A 311 13.59 7.98 11.44
N GLU A 312 14.65 8.73 11.78
CA GLU A 312 15.43 9.50 10.80
C GLU A 312 16.35 8.64 9.92
N GLN A 313 16.50 7.35 10.24
CA GLN A 313 17.38 6.46 9.53
C GLN A 313 16.84 6.17 8.12
N LYS A 314 17.57 6.66 7.12
CA LYS A 314 17.22 6.51 5.70
C LYS A 314 17.54 5.12 5.15
N SER A 315 18.48 4.40 5.75
CA SER A 315 18.85 3.06 5.32
C SER A 315 17.90 2.01 5.91
N ASN A 316 17.41 1.13 5.03
CA ASN A 316 16.52 0.03 5.40
C ASN A 316 17.33 -1.15 5.93
N LEU A 317 17.06 -1.60 7.15
CA LEU A 317 17.79 -2.69 7.79
C LEU A 317 17.54 -4.06 7.17
N LEU A 318 16.51 -4.22 6.32
CA LEU A 318 16.35 -5.43 5.50
C LEU A 318 17.59 -5.72 4.65
N LYS A 319 18.31 -4.68 4.21
CA LYS A 319 19.58 -4.83 3.48
C LYS A 319 20.73 -5.30 4.36
N SER A 320 20.62 -5.20 5.68
CA SER A 320 21.73 -5.48 6.61
C SER A 320 21.65 -6.86 7.24
N VAL A 321 20.57 -7.62 6.98
CA VAL A 321 20.42 -8.98 7.49
C VAL A 321 21.47 -9.88 6.84
N LYS A 322 22.40 -10.39 7.66
CA LYS A 322 23.40 -11.36 7.22
C LYS A 322 22.70 -12.69 7.00
N ILE A 323 22.80 -13.21 5.79
CA ILE A 323 22.22 -14.50 5.44
C ILE A 323 23.34 -15.54 5.49
N ASN A 324 23.21 -16.56 6.34
CA ASN A 324 24.11 -17.71 6.35
C ASN A 324 23.63 -18.75 5.33
N MET A 325 24.42 -18.97 4.28
CA MET A 325 24.06 -19.89 3.18
C MET A 325 23.93 -21.36 3.62
N ALA A 326 24.43 -21.73 4.80
CA ALA A 326 24.29 -23.10 5.33
C ALA A 326 22.86 -23.43 5.78
N TYR A 327 22.02 -22.43 6.11
CA TYR A 327 20.69 -22.61 6.70
C TYR A 327 19.52 -22.45 5.72
N ILE A 328 19.77 -22.13 4.44
CA ILE A 328 18.72 -22.01 3.41
C ILE A 328 18.75 -23.24 2.52
N LEU A 329 18.18 -24.34 3.00
CA LEU A 329 18.24 -25.61 2.28
C LEU A 329 17.03 -25.96 1.41
N ASN A 330 15.87 -25.26 1.46
CA ASN A 330 14.70 -25.78 0.71
C ASN A 330 13.81 -24.79 -0.09
N ILE A 331 14.05 -23.48 -0.13
CA ILE A 331 13.34 -22.58 -1.08
C ILE A 331 14.28 -21.61 -1.84
N PRO A 332 14.36 -21.69 -3.19
CA PRO A 332 15.23 -20.83 -4.00
C PRO A 332 14.94 -19.32 -3.88
N ILE A 333 13.68 -18.93 -3.70
CA ILE A 333 13.22 -17.53 -3.63
C ILE A 333 13.89 -16.78 -2.46
N PHE A 334 14.19 -17.46 -1.35
CA PHE A 334 14.73 -16.81 -0.15
C PHE A 334 16.26 -16.83 -0.07
N ARG A 335 16.92 -17.71 -0.83
CA ARG A 335 18.39 -17.87 -0.81
C ARG A 335 19.13 -16.58 -1.13
N ASN A 336 18.54 -15.74 -1.97
CA ASN A 336 19.10 -14.46 -2.42
C ASN A 336 18.18 -13.27 -2.17
N ARG A 337 17.18 -13.40 -1.27
CA ARG A 337 16.28 -12.28 -0.98
C ARG A 337 17.11 -11.11 -0.46
N CYS A 338 16.81 -9.91 -0.97
CA CYS A 338 17.55 -8.69 -0.65
C CYS A 338 19.01 -8.62 -1.15
N GLN A 339 19.48 -9.55 -1.99
CA GLN A 339 20.86 -9.55 -2.49
C GLN A 339 21.19 -8.27 -3.28
N CYS A 340 20.26 -7.76 -4.09
CA CYS A 340 20.48 -6.52 -4.81
C CYS A 340 20.68 -5.35 -3.83
N SER A 341 19.74 -5.14 -2.91
CA SER A 341 19.78 -4.02 -1.97
C SER A 341 21.04 -4.01 -1.09
N ARG A 342 21.55 -5.20 -0.72
CA ARG A 342 22.80 -5.38 0.03
C ARG A 342 24.01 -4.75 -0.65
N ASN A 343 24.06 -4.77 -1.97
CA ASN A 343 25.18 -4.28 -2.77
C ASN A 343 25.04 -2.79 -3.14
N GLN A 344 23.91 -2.17 -2.84
CA GLN A 344 23.64 -0.77 -3.20
C GLN A 344 24.06 0.22 -2.11
N THR A 345 24.41 1.42 -2.54
CA THR A 345 24.72 2.55 -1.66
C THR A 345 23.45 3.06 -0.96
N GLU A 346 23.61 3.72 0.18
CA GLU A 346 22.47 4.34 0.88
C GLU A 346 21.78 5.42 0.04
N GLY A 347 22.55 6.22 -0.71
CA GLY A 347 22.00 7.23 -1.62
C GLY A 347 21.13 6.61 -2.72
N PHE A 348 21.57 5.51 -3.31
CA PHE A 348 20.77 4.78 -4.30
C PHE A 348 19.45 4.29 -3.69
N MET A 349 19.49 3.66 -2.52
CA MET A 349 18.27 3.17 -1.85
C MET A 349 17.33 4.32 -1.49
N TYR A 350 17.87 5.47 -1.06
CA TYR A 350 17.09 6.67 -0.81
C TYR A 350 16.38 7.17 -2.07
N ASP A 351 17.05 7.18 -3.22
CA ASP A 351 16.44 7.56 -4.48
C ASP A 351 15.33 6.61 -4.93
N ILE A 352 15.49 5.31 -4.70
CA ILE A 352 14.42 4.33 -4.93
C ILE A 352 13.24 4.63 -4.00
N SER A 353 13.45 4.80 -2.69
CA SER A 353 12.38 5.16 -1.75
C SER A 353 11.64 6.43 -2.16
N ARG A 354 12.34 7.45 -2.69
CA ARG A 354 11.69 8.66 -3.24
C ARG A 354 10.80 8.36 -4.46
N LYS A 355 11.20 7.44 -5.33
CA LYS A 355 10.34 6.99 -6.45
C LYS A 355 9.07 6.32 -5.94
N TRP A 356 9.18 5.48 -4.91
CA TRP A 356 8.03 4.87 -4.24
C TRP A 356 7.09 5.94 -3.66
N SER A 357 7.63 6.90 -2.91
CA SER A 357 6.83 8.00 -2.35
C SER A 357 6.10 8.84 -3.40
N ARG A 358 6.74 9.13 -4.54
CA ARG A 358 6.10 9.88 -5.64
C ARG A 358 4.92 9.11 -6.23
N VAL A 359 5.12 7.84 -6.60
CA VAL A 359 4.06 7.03 -7.21
C VAL A 359 2.88 6.83 -6.26
N TRP A 360 3.13 6.64 -4.96
CA TRP A 360 2.07 6.56 -3.95
C TRP A 360 1.25 7.85 -3.87
N LYS A 361 1.93 9.01 -3.83
CA LYS A 361 1.28 10.33 -3.83
C LYS A 361 0.44 10.54 -5.08
N ASP A 362 0.95 10.15 -6.24
CA ASP A 362 0.24 10.29 -7.52
C ASP A 362 -0.99 9.36 -7.60
N LEU A 363 -0.89 8.14 -7.08
CA LEU A 363 -2.01 7.21 -6.97
C LEU A 363 -3.08 7.71 -5.98
N GLN A 364 -2.67 8.22 -4.82
CA GLN A 364 -3.59 8.87 -3.87
C GLN A 364 -4.33 10.02 -4.55
N LYS A 365 -3.60 10.91 -5.23
CA LYS A 365 -4.19 12.04 -5.95
C LYS A 365 -5.16 11.57 -7.04
N TYR A 366 -4.85 10.48 -7.74
CA TYR A 366 -5.71 9.90 -8.76
C TYR A 366 -7.03 9.36 -8.19
N VAL A 367 -7.00 8.65 -7.05
CA VAL A 367 -8.23 8.12 -6.44
C VAL A 367 -9.10 9.24 -5.86
N GLU A 368 -8.50 10.28 -5.31
CA GLU A 368 -9.23 11.38 -4.68
C GLU A 368 -9.78 12.40 -5.70
N ASN A 369 -9.03 12.70 -6.76
CA ASN A 369 -9.39 13.77 -7.72
C ASN A 369 -9.63 13.26 -9.15
N GLY A 370 -9.71 11.95 -9.35
CA GLY A 370 -9.92 11.34 -10.65
C GLY A 370 -11.37 11.47 -11.14
N GLU A 371 -11.58 11.16 -12.41
CA GLU A 371 -12.92 11.15 -13.02
C GLU A 371 -13.84 10.08 -12.41
N THR A 372 -13.25 9.01 -11.87
CA THR A 372 -13.98 7.89 -11.25
C THR A 372 -14.24 8.10 -9.75
N THR A 373 -13.79 9.22 -9.16
CA THR A 373 -13.96 9.51 -7.73
C THR A 373 -15.43 9.42 -7.33
N ARG A 374 -15.69 8.71 -6.22
CA ARG A 374 -17.02 8.61 -5.62
C ARG A 374 -16.92 8.49 -4.10
N PRO A 375 -17.93 8.92 -3.33
CA PRO A 375 -17.85 8.95 -1.87
C PRO A 375 -17.72 7.56 -1.23
N THR A 376 -18.07 6.49 -1.93
CA THR A 376 -18.05 5.11 -1.40
C THR A 376 -16.77 4.34 -1.74
N PHE A 377 -15.80 4.95 -2.43
CA PHE A 377 -14.53 4.31 -2.72
C PHE A 377 -13.41 5.28 -2.40
N GLY A 378 -12.48 4.88 -1.55
CA GLY A 378 -11.35 5.73 -1.18
C GLY A 378 -10.12 4.92 -0.89
N MET A 379 -8.98 5.62 -0.82
CA MET A 379 -7.70 5.00 -0.59
C MET A 379 -6.92 5.76 0.47
N ILE A 380 -6.18 5.05 1.30
CA ILE A 380 -5.15 5.59 2.20
C ILE A 380 -3.84 4.97 1.74
N SER A 381 -2.94 5.81 1.23
CA SER A 381 -1.63 5.36 0.77
C SER A 381 -0.53 5.68 1.79
N TYR A 382 0.26 4.68 2.15
CA TYR A 382 1.50 4.86 2.91
C TYR A 382 2.68 4.32 2.09
N PRO A 383 3.63 5.17 1.67
CA PRO A 383 4.66 4.79 0.71
C PRO A 383 5.67 3.78 1.24
N MET A 384 5.77 3.65 2.56
CA MET A 384 6.59 2.65 3.23
C MET A 384 5.91 2.25 4.54
N VAL A 385 6.10 0.99 4.94
CA VAL A 385 5.72 0.49 6.28
C VAL A 385 6.93 0.68 7.19
N THR A 386 7.00 1.82 7.87
CA THR A 386 8.16 2.20 8.69
C THR A 386 8.07 1.62 10.10
N ILE A 387 8.88 0.62 10.39
CA ILE A 387 8.93 -0.06 11.69
C ILE A 387 10.23 0.34 12.41
N THR A 388 10.08 1.14 13.46
CA THR A 388 11.18 1.57 14.33
C THR A 388 11.29 0.67 15.55
N SER A 389 12.51 0.27 15.91
CA SER A 389 12.78 -0.48 17.14
C SER A 389 14.18 -0.19 17.65
N ARG A 390 14.37 -0.16 18.98
CA ARG A 390 15.72 -0.12 19.59
C ARG A 390 16.53 -1.39 19.29
N TYR A 391 15.85 -2.51 19.07
CA TYR A 391 16.44 -3.81 18.76
C TYR A 391 15.85 -4.36 17.44
N PRO A 392 16.14 -3.73 16.30
CA PRO A 392 15.46 -4.05 15.03
C PRO A 392 15.83 -5.43 14.49
N SER A 393 16.99 -5.99 14.87
CA SER A 393 17.37 -7.35 14.50
C SER A 393 16.41 -8.42 15.05
N GLY A 394 15.83 -8.18 16.23
CA GLY A 394 14.86 -9.07 16.86
C GLY A 394 13.47 -9.06 16.19
N LEU A 395 13.28 -8.24 15.15
CA LEU A 395 12.05 -8.23 14.34
C LEU A 395 12.13 -9.18 13.14
N PHE A 396 13.30 -9.74 12.87
CA PHE A 396 13.52 -10.65 11.77
C PHE A 396 13.65 -12.08 12.26
N ILE A 397 13.38 -13.03 11.36
CA ILE A 397 13.86 -14.39 11.53
C ILE A 397 15.39 -14.37 11.45
N ARG A 398 16.04 -15.21 12.26
CA ARG A 398 17.49 -15.39 12.21
C ARG A 398 17.95 -15.67 10.78
N ASP A 399 18.92 -14.89 10.32
CA ASP A 399 19.55 -15.00 9.00
C ASP A 399 18.61 -14.90 7.78
N ARG A 400 17.37 -14.39 7.94
CA ARG A 400 16.42 -14.17 6.84
C ARG A 400 15.80 -12.79 6.91
N PRO A 401 15.72 -12.03 5.79
CA PRO A 401 15.14 -10.68 5.78
C PRO A 401 13.59 -10.71 5.80
N LEU A 402 12.99 -11.62 6.56
CA LEU A 402 11.54 -11.77 6.76
C LEU A 402 11.19 -11.33 8.17
N LEU A 403 10.05 -10.64 8.33
CA LEU A 403 9.56 -10.29 9.65
C LEU A 403 9.12 -11.56 10.39
N ASN A 404 9.49 -11.66 11.66
CA ASN A 404 8.99 -12.69 12.56
C ASN A 404 7.66 -12.23 13.21
N ARG A 405 7.14 -13.01 14.15
CA ARG A 405 5.92 -12.68 14.91
C ARG A 405 5.95 -11.26 15.51
N ARG A 406 7.09 -10.85 16.10
CA ARG A 406 7.26 -9.52 16.68
C ARG A 406 7.23 -8.42 15.62
N GLY A 407 7.91 -8.63 14.50
CA GLY A 407 7.89 -7.71 13.36
C GLY A 407 6.49 -7.51 12.79
N HIS A 408 5.71 -8.59 12.63
CA HIS A 408 4.30 -8.51 12.22
C HIS A 408 3.43 -7.75 13.23
N ASN A 409 3.59 -8.01 14.54
CA ASN A 409 2.87 -7.25 15.57
C ASN A 409 3.17 -5.74 15.50
N TYR A 410 4.42 -5.36 15.27
CA TYR A 410 4.80 -3.94 15.15
C TYR A 410 4.23 -3.32 13.87
N ALA A 411 4.20 -4.07 12.76
CA ALA A 411 3.55 -3.64 11.53
C ALA A 411 2.04 -3.39 11.73
N THR A 412 1.34 -4.29 12.43
CA THR A 412 -0.08 -4.11 12.78
C THR A 412 -0.31 -2.87 13.62
N LYS A 413 0.50 -2.70 14.67
CA LYS A 413 0.37 -1.56 15.58
C LYS A 413 0.65 -0.22 14.89
N TRP A 414 1.72 -0.17 14.10
CA TRP A 414 2.04 0.97 13.27
C TRP A 414 0.87 1.31 12.35
N LEU A 415 0.33 0.32 11.64
CA LEU A 415 -0.77 0.54 10.72
C LEU A 415 -2.03 1.04 11.43
N TRP A 416 -2.45 0.37 12.51
CA TRP A 416 -3.63 0.75 13.26
C TRP A 416 -3.53 2.19 13.78
N ASN A 417 -2.41 2.54 14.42
CA ASN A 417 -2.22 3.87 14.96
C ASN A 417 -2.14 4.94 13.87
N ARG A 418 -1.62 4.62 12.67
CA ARG A 418 -1.66 5.52 11.51
C ARG A 418 -3.07 5.71 10.97
N LEU A 419 -3.88 4.64 10.90
CA LEU A 419 -5.27 4.71 10.43
C LEU A 419 -6.16 5.56 11.36
N ILE A 420 -5.90 5.55 12.67
CA ILE A 420 -6.67 6.29 13.67
C ILE A 420 -6.11 7.69 13.93
N GLY A 421 -4.79 7.81 14.08
CA GLY A 421 -4.10 9.06 14.40
C GLY A 421 -3.81 9.95 13.19
N GLY A 422 -3.76 9.39 11.98
CA GLY A 422 -3.41 10.13 10.77
C GLY A 422 -2.05 10.82 10.89
N ASP A 423 -2.01 12.10 10.54
CA ASP A 423 -0.81 12.94 10.60
C ASP A 423 -0.34 13.26 12.03
N LEU A 424 -1.21 13.07 13.03
CA LEU A 424 -0.88 13.29 14.44
C LEU A 424 -0.09 12.13 15.04
N TYR A 425 -0.01 10.99 14.33
CA TYR A 425 0.86 9.90 14.76
C TYR A 425 2.34 10.25 14.51
N ASN A 426 3.01 10.63 15.58
CA ASN A 426 4.42 10.99 15.55
C ASN A 426 5.32 9.75 15.64
N LEU A 427 5.93 9.39 14.50
CA LEU A 427 6.86 8.26 14.40
C LEU A 427 8.18 8.47 15.15
N SER A 428 8.62 9.71 15.36
CA SER A 428 9.87 10.01 16.07
C SER A 428 9.77 9.74 17.57
N SER A 429 8.57 9.79 18.14
CA SER A 429 8.29 9.42 19.54
C SER A 429 7.78 7.98 19.69
N ALA A 430 7.43 7.31 18.58
CA ALA A 430 6.83 5.99 18.62
C ALA A 430 7.87 4.93 18.98
N THR A 431 7.74 4.37 20.19
CA THR A 431 8.38 3.11 20.56
C THR A 431 7.35 2.00 20.39
N LEU A 432 7.33 1.38 19.20
CA LEU A 432 6.30 0.37 18.85
C LEU A 432 6.24 -0.83 19.82
N SER A 433 7.29 -1.09 20.59
CA SER A 433 7.28 -2.05 21.70
C SER A 433 6.36 -1.66 22.85
N GLN A 434 6.22 -0.36 23.13
CA GLN A 434 5.61 0.21 24.33
C GLN A 434 4.36 1.05 24.06
N ASP A 435 4.15 1.48 22.81
CA ASP A 435 2.98 2.25 22.42
C ASP A 435 1.67 1.54 22.83
N ASN A 436 0.56 2.25 22.96
CA ASN A 436 -0.75 1.62 23.07
C ASN A 436 -1.45 1.68 21.70
N TYR A 437 -2.48 0.86 21.48
CA TYR A 437 -3.37 0.99 20.34
C TYR A 437 -4.30 2.18 20.56
N PHE A 438 -4.36 3.09 19.59
CA PHE A 438 -5.19 4.28 19.72
C PHE A 438 -6.68 3.94 19.56
N CYS A 439 -7.50 4.56 20.40
CA CYS A 439 -8.94 4.61 20.19
C CYS A 439 -9.29 5.74 19.21
N PRO A 440 -10.32 5.55 18.35
CA PRO A 440 -10.93 6.66 17.63
C PRO A 440 -11.35 7.77 18.59
N SER A 441 -11.11 9.03 18.22
CA SER A 441 -11.49 10.16 19.06
C SER A 441 -12.98 10.45 18.95
N VAL A 442 -13.59 10.96 20.03
CA VAL A 442 -15.03 11.32 20.02
C VAL A 442 -15.35 12.44 19.02
N GLY A 443 -14.40 13.35 18.76
CA GLY A 443 -14.57 14.44 17.80
C GLY A 443 -14.33 14.03 16.34
N CYS A 444 -13.71 12.88 16.11
CA CYS A 444 -13.58 12.29 14.79
C CYS A 444 -13.40 10.76 14.91
N PRO A 445 -14.51 10.02 15.02
CA PRO A 445 -14.48 8.59 15.31
C PRO A 445 -14.34 7.72 14.05
N TYR A 446 -13.68 8.25 13.03
CA TYR A 446 -13.53 7.63 11.71
C TYR A 446 -12.08 7.30 11.43
N PHE A 447 -11.85 6.42 10.46
CA PHE A 447 -10.50 6.30 9.87
C PHE A 447 -10.08 7.64 9.27
N ARG A 448 -8.81 7.99 9.40
CA ARG A 448 -8.26 9.22 8.85
C ARG A 448 -8.05 9.05 7.35
N THR A 449 -9.02 9.56 6.60
CA THR A 449 -9.02 9.55 5.14
C THR A 449 -8.74 10.96 4.63
N TYR A 450 -8.42 11.06 3.34
CA TYR A 450 -8.26 12.37 2.70
C TYR A 450 -9.55 13.21 2.76
N ALA A 451 -10.71 12.55 2.67
CA ALA A 451 -12.02 13.19 2.67
C ALA A 451 -12.38 13.87 4.01
N ASN A 452 -11.89 13.35 5.14
CA ASN A 452 -12.12 13.94 6.47
C ASN A 452 -10.90 14.63 7.08
N HIS A 453 -9.82 14.78 6.29
CA HIS A 453 -8.54 15.36 6.76
C HIS A 453 -8.68 16.82 7.20
N LYS A 454 -9.33 17.65 6.37
CA LYS A 454 -9.52 19.08 6.65
C LYS A 454 -10.61 19.34 7.68
N LYS A 455 -11.71 18.60 7.59
CA LYS A 455 -12.87 18.73 8.46
C LYS A 455 -13.47 17.35 8.69
N CYS A 456 -13.64 17.01 9.95
CA CYS A 456 -14.33 15.79 10.35
C CYS A 456 -15.69 16.19 10.91
N GLU A 457 -16.75 15.86 10.17
CA GLU A 457 -18.13 16.15 10.55
C GLU A 457 -18.78 14.90 11.14
N THR A 458 -19.33 15.03 12.34
CA THR A 458 -20.16 14.01 12.96
C THR A 458 -21.62 14.37 12.76
N LEU A 459 -22.45 13.37 12.47
CA LEU A 459 -23.89 13.54 12.33
C LEU A 459 -24.60 12.52 13.22
N THR A 460 -25.36 13.00 14.20
CA THR A 460 -26.17 12.14 15.07
C THR A 460 -27.43 11.66 14.34
N PHE A 461 -28.04 10.58 14.82
CA PHE A 461 -29.31 10.09 14.26
C PHE A 461 -30.45 11.13 14.37
N ASP A 462 -30.49 11.90 15.46
CA ASP A 462 -31.49 12.95 15.66
C ASP A 462 -31.32 14.09 14.65
N GLU A 463 -30.08 14.58 14.47
CA GLU A 463 -29.78 15.61 13.46
C GLU A 463 -30.08 15.13 12.04
N ALA A 464 -29.77 13.87 11.72
CA ALA A 464 -30.06 13.30 10.41
C ALA A 464 -31.56 13.17 10.14
N LYS A 465 -32.35 12.91 11.19
CA LYS A 465 -33.81 12.85 11.10
C LYS A 465 -34.42 14.24 10.90
N ASP A 466 -33.91 15.24 11.61
CA ASP A 466 -34.33 16.64 11.47
C ASP A 466 -33.99 17.21 10.08
N GLN A 467 -32.93 16.70 9.45
CA GLN A 467 -32.54 17.03 8.07
C GLN A 467 -33.29 16.21 7.00
N GLU A 468 -34.31 15.41 7.37
CA GLU A 468 -35.03 14.47 6.50
C GLU A 468 -34.13 13.45 5.75
N LEU A 469 -32.88 13.28 6.19
CA LEU A 469 -31.91 12.36 5.57
C LEU A 469 -32.21 10.90 5.93
N ILE A 470 -32.99 10.67 6.98
CA ILE A 470 -33.46 9.35 7.41
C ILE A 470 -34.98 9.37 7.48
N SER A 471 -35.64 8.86 6.45
CA SER A 471 -37.08 8.58 6.48
C SER A 471 -37.32 7.10 6.80
N HIS A 472 -38.33 6.83 7.64
CA HIS A 472 -38.82 5.47 7.86
C HIS A 472 -39.16 4.84 6.49
N ASN A 473 -38.51 3.71 6.17
CA ASN A 473 -38.68 2.90 4.95
C ASN A 473 -37.93 3.33 3.67
N GLY A 474 -36.69 3.79 3.77
CA GLY A 474 -35.67 3.50 2.74
C GLY A 474 -35.93 4.06 1.33
N LYS A 475 -36.67 5.17 1.20
CA LYS A 475 -36.74 5.94 -0.05
C LYS A 475 -36.46 7.42 0.23
N THR A 476 -35.36 7.90 -0.32
CA THR A 476 -34.94 9.31 -0.25
C THR A 476 -35.79 10.15 -1.18
N ILE A 477 -36.43 11.21 -0.67
CA ILE A 477 -37.03 12.29 -1.46
C ILE A 477 -36.21 13.53 -1.13
N LYS A 478 -35.63 14.18 -2.14
CA LYS A 478 -34.95 15.48 -1.97
C LYS A 478 -35.99 16.60 -1.98
N THR A 479 -35.98 17.45 -0.97
CA THR A 479 -36.62 18.77 -1.02
C THR A 479 -35.62 19.76 -1.63
N GLY A 480 -35.99 20.30 -2.80
CA GLY A 480 -35.29 21.42 -3.42
C GLY A 480 -35.99 22.72 -3.06
N ASP A 481 -35.23 23.72 -2.62
CA ASP A 481 -35.74 25.07 -2.48
C ASP A 481 -35.97 25.67 -3.88
N HIS A 482 -37.13 26.29 -4.05
CA HIS A 482 -37.72 26.84 -5.27
C HIS A 482 -38.36 25.84 -6.24
N GLY A 483 -39.71 25.84 -6.20
CA GLY A 483 -40.59 25.04 -7.02
C GLY A 483 -40.38 25.21 -8.52
N ARG A 484 -39.80 24.17 -9.13
CA ARG A 484 -40.14 23.67 -10.46
C ARG A 484 -39.72 22.21 -10.54
N PHE A 485 -40.68 21.33 -10.80
CA PHE A 485 -40.42 19.92 -11.03
C PHE A 485 -39.76 19.75 -12.41
N GLU A 486 -38.48 19.36 -12.42
CA GLU A 486 -37.88 18.65 -13.55
C GLU A 486 -37.30 17.34 -13.05
N ILE A 487 -37.75 16.24 -13.66
CA ILE A 487 -37.15 14.92 -13.50
C ILE A 487 -35.85 14.96 -14.28
N VAL A 488 -34.73 15.14 -13.58
CA VAL A 488 -33.39 15.08 -14.20
C VAL A 488 -32.95 13.61 -14.22
N GLU A 489 -33.38 12.87 -15.24
CA GLU A 489 -32.84 11.55 -15.65
C GLU A 489 -31.46 11.66 -16.35
N GLU A 490 -30.69 12.70 -16.06
CA GLU A 490 -29.56 13.09 -16.91
C GLU A 490 -28.20 12.40 -16.61
N PRO A 491 -27.88 11.95 -15.39
CA PRO A 491 -26.58 11.29 -15.14
C PRO A 491 -26.50 9.86 -15.70
N GLN A 492 -27.58 9.07 -15.55
CA GLN A 492 -27.60 7.68 -16.01
C GLN A 492 -27.66 7.57 -17.53
N LYS A 493 -28.41 8.48 -18.18
CA LYS A 493 -28.51 8.51 -19.64
C LYS A 493 -27.20 8.93 -20.31
N LYS A 494 -26.48 9.89 -19.72
CA LYS A 494 -25.13 10.29 -20.20
C LYS A 494 -24.08 9.18 -19.99
N LEU A 495 -24.19 8.41 -18.91
CA LEU A 495 -23.32 7.25 -18.67
C LEU A 495 -23.62 6.09 -19.64
N GLU A 496 -24.89 5.80 -19.92
CA GLU A 496 -25.27 4.80 -20.93
C GLU A 496 -24.90 5.24 -22.35
N GLU A 497 -25.02 6.53 -22.68
CA GLU A 497 -24.62 7.08 -23.97
C GLU A 497 -23.09 7.01 -24.15
N ALA A 498 -22.31 7.35 -23.11
CA ALA A 498 -20.85 7.22 -23.12
C ALA A 498 -20.41 5.75 -23.26
N GLN A 499 -21.06 4.82 -22.56
CA GLN A 499 -20.79 3.38 -22.69
C GLN A 499 -21.14 2.84 -24.08
N LYS A 500 -22.25 3.30 -24.68
CA LYS A 500 -22.61 2.95 -26.06
C LYS A 500 -21.62 3.52 -27.07
N GLU A 501 -21.10 4.72 -26.84
CA GLU A 501 -20.10 5.34 -27.71
C GLU A 501 -18.75 4.62 -27.64
N GLU A 502 -18.32 4.22 -26.43
CA GLU A 502 -17.10 3.44 -26.23
C GLU A 502 -17.20 2.03 -26.83
N GLN A 503 -18.35 1.36 -26.67
CA GLN A 503 -18.60 0.04 -27.26
C GLN A 503 -18.66 0.10 -28.80
N LYS A 504 -19.21 1.18 -29.36
CA LYS A 504 -19.23 1.45 -30.80
C LYS A 504 -17.83 1.77 -31.33
N ALA A 505 -17.00 2.49 -30.57
CA ALA A 505 -15.61 2.75 -30.91
C ALA A 505 -14.76 1.46 -30.88
N LEU A 506 -15.02 0.57 -29.93
CA LEU A 506 -14.35 -0.74 -29.84
C LEU A 506 -14.72 -1.65 -31.01
N LEU A 507 -16.00 -1.69 -31.38
CA LEU A 507 -16.49 -2.47 -32.53
C LEU A 507 -15.95 -1.91 -33.85
N THR A 508 -15.84 -0.58 -33.96
CA THR A 508 -15.24 0.08 -35.14
C THR A 508 -13.75 -0.22 -35.26
N ARG A 509 -13.02 -0.29 -34.14
CA ARG A 509 -11.60 -0.72 -34.10
C ARG A 509 -11.41 -2.20 -34.45
N GLN A 510 -12.35 -3.06 -34.05
CA GLN A 510 -12.32 -4.48 -34.44
C GLN A 510 -12.64 -4.66 -35.94
N ASN A 511 -13.59 -3.91 -36.48
CA ASN A 511 -13.94 -3.95 -37.90
C ASN A 511 -12.84 -3.35 -38.80
N THR A 512 -12.17 -2.28 -38.38
CA THR A 512 -11.01 -1.74 -39.12
C THR A 512 -9.81 -2.69 -39.08
N ARG A 513 -9.63 -3.44 -37.99
CA ARG A 513 -8.62 -4.52 -37.92
C ARG A 513 -8.96 -5.70 -38.83
N ALA A 514 -10.23 -6.11 -38.89
CA ALA A 514 -10.69 -7.15 -39.81
C ALA A 514 -10.64 -6.73 -41.29
N GLN A 515 -10.86 -5.45 -41.60
CA GLN A 515 -10.70 -4.90 -42.95
C GLN A 515 -9.24 -4.74 -43.37
N SER A 516 -8.34 -4.47 -42.41
CA SER A 516 -6.88 -4.48 -42.63
C SER A 516 -6.36 -5.88 -42.94
N GLU A 517 -6.96 -6.94 -42.38
CA GLU A 517 -6.59 -8.34 -42.66
C GLU A 517 -7.15 -8.83 -44.00
N ASN A 518 -8.25 -8.24 -44.50
CA ASN A 518 -8.86 -8.59 -45.80
C ASN A 518 -8.39 -7.71 -46.99
N ALA A 519 -7.50 -6.74 -46.78
CA ALA A 519 -6.97 -5.86 -47.83
C ALA A 519 -5.63 -6.32 -48.43
N THR A 520 -5.35 -7.63 -48.43
CA THR A 520 -4.33 -8.23 -49.30
C THR A 520 -5.02 -8.96 -50.44
N SER A 521 -5.10 -8.32 -51.61
CA SER A 521 -5.44 -9.00 -52.87
C SER A 521 -4.21 -9.12 -53.77
N PRO A 522 -4.10 -10.19 -54.57
CA PRO A 522 -2.84 -10.62 -55.16
C PRO A 522 -2.66 -10.03 -56.57
N THR A 523 -1.50 -9.42 -56.84
CA THR A 523 -1.03 -9.18 -58.19
C THR A 523 -0.25 -10.40 -58.68
N GLY A 524 -0.68 -10.92 -59.83
CA GLY A 524 -0.24 -12.20 -60.37
C GLY A 524 1.21 -12.23 -60.86
N ILE A 525 1.83 -13.40 -60.69
CA ILE A 525 2.96 -13.84 -61.49
C ILE A 525 2.53 -15.14 -62.19
N GLN A 526 2.70 -15.13 -63.50
CA GLN A 526 2.25 -16.13 -64.46
C GLN A 526 3.25 -17.30 -64.50
N LEU A 527 2.78 -18.54 -64.34
CA LEU A 527 3.55 -19.76 -64.56
C LEU A 527 2.90 -20.59 -65.69
N ALA A 528 3.72 -21.01 -66.65
CA ALA A 528 3.38 -21.91 -67.74
C ALA A 528 3.45 -23.40 -67.29
N PRO A 529 2.80 -24.35 -68.00
CA PRO A 529 2.39 -25.63 -67.42
C PRO A 529 3.35 -26.79 -67.72
N MET A 530 3.42 -27.77 -66.81
CA MET A 530 3.88 -29.13 -67.11
C MET A 530 3.05 -30.19 -66.36
N SER A 531 3.06 -31.40 -66.92
CA SER A 531 1.99 -32.40 -67.01
C SER A 531 1.68 -33.25 -65.78
N VAL A 532 0.42 -33.71 -65.75
CA VAL A 532 -0.16 -34.74 -64.89
C VAL A 532 0.38 -36.14 -65.20
N GLY A 533 0.57 -36.95 -64.16
CA GLY A 533 0.84 -38.39 -64.25
C GLY A 533 0.34 -39.20 -63.04
N ARG A 534 -0.93 -39.64 -63.12
CA ARG A 534 -1.55 -40.92 -62.66
C ARG A 534 -1.23 -41.55 -61.27
N HIS A 535 -2.35 -41.85 -60.57
CA HIS A 535 -2.75 -43.12 -59.90
C HIS A 535 -1.78 -43.82 -58.91
N LYS A 536 -2.17 -44.50 -57.83
CA LYS A 536 -3.44 -45.09 -57.37
C LYS A 536 -3.28 -45.40 -55.87
N SER A 537 -4.43 -45.42 -55.20
CA SER A 537 -4.78 -46.06 -53.91
C SER A 537 -3.91 -47.20 -53.38
N PHE A 538 -3.75 -47.29 -52.05
CA PHE A 538 -4.04 -48.53 -51.31
C PHE A 538 -4.25 -48.26 -49.80
N LEU A 539 -5.28 -48.90 -49.22
CA LEU A 539 -5.52 -49.05 -47.78
C LEU A 539 -4.47 -49.98 -47.15
N GLY A 540 -4.16 -49.80 -45.86
CA GLY A 540 -3.41 -50.79 -45.09
C GLY A 540 -3.21 -50.42 -43.62
N THR A 541 -3.80 -51.24 -42.76
CA THR A 541 -3.88 -51.24 -41.29
C THR A 541 -2.56 -51.43 -40.51
N ILE A 542 -2.51 -50.81 -39.32
CA ILE A 542 -2.01 -51.27 -37.99
C ILE A 542 -0.62 -51.93 -37.90
N ASP A 543 0.25 -51.37 -37.04
CA ASP A 543 1.01 -52.18 -36.07
C ASP A 543 1.54 -51.37 -34.86
N GLU A 544 1.38 -51.95 -33.67
CA GLU A 544 1.99 -51.55 -32.40
C GLU A 544 3.47 -51.99 -32.35
N LYS A 545 4.37 -51.17 -31.80
CA LYS A 545 5.31 -51.52 -30.69
C LYS A 545 6.50 -50.55 -30.52
N ASN A 546 6.86 -50.41 -29.24
CA ASN A 546 8.19 -50.15 -28.65
C ASN A 546 8.80 -48.74 -28.77
N SER A 547 9.02 -47.99 -27.68
CA SER A 547 9.88 -48.16 -26.48
C SER A 547 11.29 -47.57 -26.68
N ASP A 548 11.63 -46.66 -25.78
CA ASP A 548 12.96 -46.13 -25.40
C ASP A 548 13.83 -45.45 -26.47
N VAL A 549 14.03 -44.13 -26.34
CA VAL A 549 15.27 -43.44 -25.94
C VAL A 549 14.92 -42.03 -25.45
#